data_AF-A0A3L7Y1U0-F1
#
_entry.id   AF-A0A3L7Y1U0-F1
#
_cell.length_a   1.000
_cell.length_b   1.000
_cell.length_c   1.000
_cell.angle_alpha   90.00
_cell.angle_beta   90.00
_cell.angle_gamma   90.00
#
_symmetry.space_group_name_H-M   'P 1'
#
loop_
_entity.id
_entity.type
_entity.pdbx_description
1 polymer ?
#
loop_
_entity_poly.entity_id
_entity_poly.type
_entity_poly.pdbx_seq_one_letter_code
_entity_poly.pdbx_strand_id
1 'polypeptide(L)'
;MTTKLFTEVDAKAAQQLLESPTPPLLIDVREQNEWDAGYLHGATHAPKGMISFTIPNIAPEKSAPILLYCAGGVRSAAAAETLAGLGYTNLTSMAGGINGWSAAGLPVVETTTLTPEQKSRYSRHLLLPGVGADGQTKLLNSRVLMVGAGGLGAPAALYLAAAGVGKLRIIDFDSVEASNLQRQVIHTTDRVGMLKVESAAVQIRALNPDVEVEPINDMLTTENVASLLNGVDLVIDGTDTFEARYALNDAAVKLGIPVVHAGVFRFEGQLTVLAPGRGPCYRCLHPTPPPAEMAPSCGVAGVLGVLPGVIGVLQATEALKMLLRIGEPLIGRLLLWDALEGTFTELTVKRDPHCVACGDGTAKGGAA
;
A
#
# COMPACT_ATOMS: atom_id res chain seq x y z
N MET A 1 19.97 45.82 -18.04
CA MET A 1 19.95 44.35 -17.99
C MET A 1 19.55 43.97 -16.57
N THR A 2 18.35 43.42 -16.40
CA THR A 2 17.86 42.97 -15.09
C THR A 2 18.63 41.71 -14.72
N THR A 3 19.43 41.74 -13.65
CA THR A 3 20.12 40.55 -13.15
C THR A 3 19.08 39.53 -12.72
N LYS A 4 19.00 38.38 -13.40
CA LYS A 4 18.09 37.30 -12.99
C LYS A 4 18.50 36.84 -11.59
N LEU A 5 17.54 36.80 -10.66
CA LEU A 5 17.74 36.35 -9.27
C LEU A 5 17.70 34.82 -9.12
N PHE A 6 17.71 34.09 -10.24
CA PHE A 6 17.61 32.64 -10.31
C PHE A 6 18.37 32.12 -11.55
N THR A 7 18.76 30.85 -11.52
CA THR A 7 19.37 30.17 -12.65
C THR A 7 18.30 29.52 -13.53
N GLU A 8 18.49 29.51 -14.84
CA GLU A 8 17.56 28.86 -15.77
C GLU A 8 18.26 27.69 -16.47
N VAL A 9 17.62 26.53 -16.49
CA VAL A 9 18.18 25.28 -17.05
C VAL A 9 17.16 24.61 -17.97
N ASP A 10 17.61 23.84 -18.94
CA ASP A 10 16.73 22.99 -19.75
C ASP A 10 16.36 21.68 -19.03
N ALA A 11 15.52 20.86 -19.66
CA ALA A 11 15.05 19.61 -19.08
C ALA A 11 16.18 18.59 -18.79
N LYS A 12 17.21 18.51 -19.64
CA LYS A 12 18.32 17.55 -19.44
C LYS A 12 19.22 17.98 -18.30
N ALA A 13 19.52 19.27 -18.21
CA ALA A 13 20.27 19.82 -17.08
C ALA A 13 19.46 19.72 -15.77
N ALA A 14 18.14 19.94 -15.82
CA ALA A 14 17.25 19.71 -14.67
C ALA A 14 17.29 18.25 -14.19
N GLN A 15 17.26 17.28 -15.10
CA GLN A 15 17.39 15.86 -14.76
C GLN A 15 18.72 15.57 -14.06
N GLN A 16 19.84 16.07 -14.59
CA GLN A 16 21.16 15.88 -13.98
C GLN A 16 21.23 16.46 -12.55
N LEU A 17 20.58 17.59 -12.30
CA LEU A 17 20.47 18.16 -10.94
C LEU A 17 19.67 17.24 -10.02
N LEU A 18 18.57 16.68 -10.50
CA LEU A 18 17.70 15.76 -9.75
C LEU A 18 18.34 14.39 -9.49
N GLU A 19 19.29 13.97 -10.31
CA GLU A 19 20.06 12.73 -10.15
C GLU A 19 21.36 12.94 -9.33
N SER A 20 21.65 14.17 -8.91
CA SER A 20 22.85 14.46 -8.11
C SER A 20 22.75 13.86 -6.71
N PRO A 21 23.90 13.65 -6.00
CA PRO A 21 23.90 13.12 -4.64
C PRO A 21 23.10 13.96 -3.62
N THR A 22 22.90 15.24 -3.93
CA THR A 22 22.13 16.20 -3.12
C THR A 22 21.14 16.93 -4.02
N PRO A 23 20.03 16.27 -4.41
CA PRO A 23 19.10 16.84 -5.37
C PRO A 23 18.36 18.05 -4.79
N PRO A 24 18.03 19.05 -5.63
CA PRO A 24 17.21 20.17 -5.20
C PRO A 24 15.79 19.71 -4.85
N LEU A 25 15.11 20.49 -4.01
CA LEU A 25 13.67 20.34 -3.83
C LEU A 25 12.96 20.69 -5.14
N LEU A 26 12.28 19.72 -5.74
CA LEU A 26 11.54 19.89 -6.98
C LEU A 26 10.13 20.43 -6.68
N ILE A 27 9.78 21.58 -7.25
CA ILE A 27 8.50 22.25 -7.02
C ILE A 27 7.73 22.39 -8.33
N ASP A 28 6.51 21.86 -8.35
CA ASP A 28 5.54 22.08 -9.42
C ASP A 28 4.64 23.26 -9.08
N VAL A 29 4.72 24.33 -9.88
CA VAL A 29 3.92 25.56 -9.66
C VAL A 29 2.64 25.63 -10.49
N ARG A 30 2.26 24.53 -11.16
CA ARG A 30 1.02 24.45 -11.95
C ARG A 30 -0.23 24.40 -11.06
N GLU A 31 -1.39 24.57 -11.67
CA GLU A 31 -2.67 24.42 -10.97
C GLU A 31 -2.99 22.95 -10.65
N GLN A 32 -3.92 22.69 -9.73
CA GLN A 32 -4.24 21.34 -9.27
C GLN A 32 -4.66 20.40 -10.40
N ASN A 33 -5.43 20.88 -11.37
CA ASN A 33 -5.88 20.06 -12.50
C ASN A 33 -4.73 19.61 -13.41
N GLU A 34 -3.66 20.40 -13.52
CA GLU A 34 -2.47 20.04 -14.29
C GLU A 34 -1.57 19.07 -13.52
N TRP A 35 -1.50 19.21 -12.19
CA TRP A 35 -0.85 18.24 -11.31
C TRP A 35 -1.55 16.88 -11.38
N ASP A 36 -2.88 16.89 -11.28
CA ASP A 36 -3.74 15.69 -11.35
C ASP A 36 -3.70 14.99 -12.73
N ALA A 37 -3.18 15.65 -13.77
CA ALA A 37 -2.98 15.06 -15.10
C ALA A 37 -1.59 14.41 -15.27
N GLY A 38 -0.70 14.63 -14.31
CA GLY A 38 0.63 14.05 -14.24
C GLY A 38 1.71 15.08 -13.99
N TYR A 39 2.79 14.66 -13.34
CA TYR A 39 3.85 15.53 -12.79
C TYR A 39 5.23 14.85 -12.81
N LEU A 40 6.29 15.58 -12.41
CA LEU A 40 7.64 15.01 -12.35
C LEU A 40 7.87 14.22 -11.05
N HIS A 41 8.41 13.00 -11.16
CA HIS A 41 8.65 12.17 -9.97
C HIS A 41 9.48 12.91 -8.91
N GLY A 42 9.03 12.86 -7.65
CA GLY A 42 9.67 13.57 -6.53
C GLY A 42 9.32 15.05 -6.41
N ALA A 43 8.45 15.59 -7.27
CA ALA A 43 7.96 16.96 -7.14
C ALA A 43 7.05 17.13 -5.93
N THR A 44 7.08 18.32 -5.33
CA THR A 44 6.07 18.80 -4.39
C THR A 44 5.20 19.84 -5.08
N HIS A 45 3.87 19.68 -5.00
CA HIS A 45 2.93 20.61 -5.60
C HIS A 45 2.80 21.89 -4.76
N ALA A 46 3.08 23.04 -5.36
CA ALA A 46 2.89 24.35 -4.75
C ALA A 46 2.50 25.38 -5.83
N PRO A 47 1.20 25.51 -6.14
CA PRO A 47 0.70 26.42 -7.17
C PRO A 47 1.28 27.82 -7.03
N LYS A 48 1.62 28.46 -8.16
CA LYS A 48 2.24 29.80 -8.18
C LYS A 48 1.48 30.80 -7.30
N GLY A 49 0.15 30.78 -7.31
CA GLY A 49 -0.69 31.71 -6.53
C GLY A 49 -0.53 31.58 -5.01
N MET A 50 -0.07 30.42 -4.52
CA MET A 50 0.09 30.12 -3.10
C MET A 50 1.55 30.06 -2.65
N ILE A 51 2.50 30.14 -3.59
CA ILE A 51 3.90 29.79 -3.37
C ILE A 51 4.58 30.60 -2.25
N SER A 52 4.21 31.87 -2.08
CA SER A 52 4.74 32.74 -1.03
C SER A 52 4.35 32.30 0.38
N PHE A 53 3.25 31.56 0.51
CA PHE A 53 2.75 31.03 1.77
C PHE A 53 3.17 29.57 1.99
N THR A 54 3.23 28.77 0.93
CA THR A 54 3.51 27.34 1.01
C THR A 54 5.00 27.04 1.21
N ILE A 55 5.88 27.67 0.43
CA ILE A 55 7.31 27.33 0.42
C ILE A 55 8.03 27.60 1.75
N PRO A 56 7.72 28.65 2.54
CA PRO A 56 8.30 28.81 3.87
C PRO A 56 8.10 27.61 4.82
N ASN A 57 7.03 26.85 4.65
CA ASN A 57 6.77 25.64 5.44
C ASN A 57 7.47 24.41 4.87
N ILE A 58 7.60 24.32 3.54
CA ILE A 58 8.23 23.17 2.85
C ILE A 58 9.77 23.28 2.90
N ALA A 59 10.31 24.48 2.64
CA ALA A 59 11.72 24.81 2.68
C ALA A 59 11.95 26.03 3.59
N PRO A 60 12.02 25.83 4.92
CA PRO A 60 12.28 26.92 5.86
C PRO A 60 13.65 27.59 5.65
N GLU A 61 14.65 26.79 5.25
CA GLU A 61 15.99 27.28 4.93
C GLU A 61 16.02 28.00 3.58
N LYS A 62 16.28 29.31 3.61
CA LYS A 62 16.30 30.17 2.41
C LYS A 62 17.45 29.87 1.43
N SER A 63 18.47 29.16 1.88
CA SER A 63 19.60 28.69 1.06
C SER A 63 19.39 27.31 0.46
N ALA A 64 18.31 26.61 0.82
CA ALA A 64 18.02 25.29 0.28
C ALA A 64 17.89 25.35 -1.25
N PRO A 65 18.50 24.40 -2.00
CA PRO A 65 18.38 24.35 -3.44
C PRO A 65 16.95 24.00 -3.85
N ILE A 66 16.31 24.87 -4.64
CA ILE A 66 14.94 24.67 -5.14
C ILE A 66 14.94 24.74 -6.66
N LEU A 67 14.38 23.70 -7.30
CA LEU A 67 14.14 23.63 -8.73
C LEU A 67 12.64 23.76 -8.99
N LEU A 68 12.21 24.82 -9.67
CA LEU A 68 10.82 25.07 -10.01
C LEU A 68 10.54 24.72 -11.46
N TYR A 69 9.36 24.14 -11.73
CA TYR A 69 8.86 23.98 -13.09
C TYR A 69 7.36 24.27 -13.17
N CYS A 70 6.91 24.57 -14.38
CA CYS A 70 5.48 24.67 -14.72
C CYS A 70 5.21 23.96 -16.05
N ALA A 71 4.11 24.29 -16.75
CA ALA A 71 3.84 23.75 -18.09
C ALA A 71 4.95 24.06 -19.11
N GLY A 72 5.30 25.35 -19.29
CA GLY A 72 6.24 25.81 -20.33
C GLY A 72 7.43 26.66 -19.85
N GLY A 73 7.68 26.76 -18.55
CA GLY A 73 8.80 27.54 -17.95
C GLY A 73 8.48 29.00 -17.55
N VAL A 74 7.41 29.62 -18.07
CA VAL A 74 7.09 31.03 -17.76
C VAL A 74 6.59 31.23 -16.33
N ARG A 75 5.68 30.37 -15.85
CA ARG A 75 5.13 30.48 -14.48
C ARG A 75 6.19 30.14 -13.43
N SER A 76 7.08 29.18 -13.69
CA SER A 76 8.17 28.84 -12.77
C SER A 76 9.22 29.94 -12.65
N ALA A 77 9.55 30.63 -13.74
CA ALA A 77 10.42 31.81 -13.69
C ALA A 77 9.81 32.91 -12.81
N ALA A 78 8.53 33.24 -13.01
CA ALA A 78 7.83 34.21 -12.17
C ALA A 78 7.72 33.77 -10.70
N ALA A 79 7.54 32.47 -10.45
CA ALA A 79 7.52 31.91 -9.10
C ALA A 79 8.90 32.02 -8.42
N ALA A 80 9.99 31.79 -9.17
CA ALA A 80 11.35 31.98 -8.68
C ALA A 80 11.61 33.45 -8.30
N GLU A 81 11.14 34.42 -9.09
CA GLU A 81 11.23 35.84 -8.74
C GLU A 81 10.49 36.17 -7.44
N THR A 82 9.27 35.65 -7.25
CA THR A 82 8.53 35.80 -5.99
C THR A 82 9.32 35.25 -4.80
N LEU A 83 9.91 34.05 -4.93
CA LEU A 83 10.71 33.45 -3.87
C LEU A 83 12.02 34.21 -3.61
N ALA A 84 12.67 34.74 -4.64
CA ALA A 84 13.84 35.59 -4.49
C ALA A 84 13.49 36.85 -3.68
N GLY A 85 12.32 37.46 -3.94
CA GLY A 85 11.79 38.57 -3.14
C GLY A 85 11.52 38.22 -1.68
N LEU A 86 11.33 36.94 -1.35
CA LEU A 86 11.20 36.41 0.01
C LEU A 86 12.53 35.96 0.62
N GLY A 87 13.65 36.26 -0.04
CA GLY A 87 15.00 35.99 0.43
C GLY A 87 15.56 34.60 0.09
N TYR A 88 14.88 33.81 -0.74
CA TYR A 88 15.46 32.54 -1.22
C TYR A 88 16.61 32.82 -2.21
N THR A 89 17.74 32.14 -2.03
CA THR A 89 18.99 32.47 -2.73
C THR A 89 19.46 31.40 -3.73
N ASN A 90 18.96 30.17 -3.62
CA ASN A 90 19.38 29.05 -4.45
C ASN A 90 18.20 28.52 -5.29
N LEU A 91 17.82 29.31 -6.29
CA LEU A 91 16.64 29.09 -7.11
C LEU A 91 17.04 28.72 -8.53
N THR A 92 16.46 27.64 -9.04
CA THR A 92 16.57 27.22 -10.43
C THR A 92 15.19 27.11 -11.05
N SER A 93 14.97 27.63 -12.26
CA SER A 93 13.74 27.43 -13.03
C SER A 93 14.03 26.56 -14.26
N MET A 94 13.20 25.55 -14.49
CA MET A 94 13.28 24.71 -15.68
C MET A 94 12.61 25.38 -16.89
N ALA A 95 13.41 25.83 -17.84
CA ALA A 95 12.96 26.31 -19.14
C ALA A 95 12.21 25.22 -19.91
N GLY A 96 11.14 25.59 -20.61
CA GLY A 96 10.28 24.63 -21.32
C GLY A 96 9.36 23.82 -20.40
N GLY A 97 9.55 23.85 -19.08
CA GLY A 97 8.67 23.18 -18.11
C GLY A 97 8.53 21.67 -18.36
N ILE A 98 7.42 21.10 -17.89
CA ILE A 98 7.11 19.68 -18.12
C ILE A 98 6.90 19.36 -19.61
N ASN A 99 6.47 20.32 -20.42
CA ASN A 99 6.36 20.10 -21.88
C ASN A 99 7.73 19.85 -22.52
N GLY A 100 8.74 20.64 -22.13
CA GLY A 100 10.12 20.45 -22.55
C GLY A 100 10.72 19.14 -22.02
N TRP A 101 10.35 18.75 -20.79
CA TRP A 101 10.73 17.48 -20.18
C TRP A 101 10.19 16.28 -20.97
N SER A 102 8.90 16.25 -21.26
CA SER A 102 8.28 15.20 -22.07
C SER A 102 8.81 15.18 -23.50
N ALA A 103 9.02 16.34 -24.12
CA ALA A 103 9.61 16.44 -25.46
C ALA A 103 11.06 15.91 -25.52
N ALA A 104 11.79 15.95 -24.39
CA ALA A 104 13.11 15.35 -24.25
C ALA A 104 13.07 13.81 -24.02
N GLY A 105 11.89 13.21 -23.97
CA GLY A 105 11.69 11.77 -23.73
C GLY A 105 11.87 11.36 -22.27
N LEU A 106 11.80 12.31 -21.33
CA LEU A 106 11.98 12.04 -19.91
C LEU A 106 10.66 11.65 -19.25
N PRO A 107 10.68 10.77 -18.23
CA PRO A 107 9.47 10.18 -17.67
C PRO A 107 8.66 11.19 -16.86
N VAL A 108 7.34 11.11 -16.97
CA VAL A 108 6.38 11.80 -16.11
C VAL A 108 5.60 10.75 -15.31
N VAL A 109 5.19 11.11 -14.10
CA VAL A 109 4.18 10.35 -13.36
C VAL A 109 2.85 10.65 -14.01
N GLU A 110 2.31 9.72 -14.79
CA GLU A 110 0.93 9.81 -15.26
C GLU A 110 0.01 9.37 -14.14
N THR A 111 -0.82 10.30 -13.67
CA THR A 111 -1.91 10.01 -12.75
C THR A 111 -3.10 9.61 -13.58
N THR A 112 -3.58 8.37 -13.44
CA THR A 112 -4.90 8.00 -13.98
C THR A 112 -5.91 8.98 -13.41
N THR A 113 -6.50 9.82 -14.27
CA THR A 113 -7.46 10.83 -13.84
C THR A 113 -8.68 10.12 -13.28
N LEU A 114 -8.91 10.26 -11.98
CA LEU A 114 -10.10 9.73 -11.31
C LEU A 114 -11.37 10.29 -11.96
N THR A 115 -12.36 9.43 -12.21
CA THR A 115 -13.67 9.87 -12.70
C THR A 115 -14.37 10.76 -11.66
N PRO A 116 -15.37 11.58 -12.03
CA PRO A 116 -16.16 12.34 -11.07
C PRO A 116 -16.77 11.48 -9.95
N GLU A 117 -17.25 10.28 -10.31
CA GLU A 117 -17.83 9.32 -9.38
C GLU A 117 -16.77 8.80 -8.39
N GLN A 118 -15.58 8.47 -8.89
CA GLN A 118 -14.44 8.05 -8.05
C GLN A 118 -13.99 9.19 -7.13
N LYS A 119 -13.89 10.43 -7.64
CA LYS A 119 -13.56 11.60 -6.81
C LYS A 119 -14.57 11.82 -5.69
N SER A 120 -15.85 11.64 -5.98
CA SER A 120 -16.92 11.73 -4.98
C SER A 120 -16.79 10.62 -3.92
N ARG A 121 -16.68 9.36 -4.37
CA ARG A 121 -16.55 8.16 -3.52
C ARG A 121 -15.34 8.25 -2.59
N TYR A 122 -14.17 8.54 -3.14
CA TYR A 122 -12.90 8.58 -2.40
C TYR A 122 -12.56 9.97 -1.85
N SER A 123 -13.52 10.91 -1.83
CA SER A 123 -13.28 12.30 -1.43
C SER A 123 -12.58 12.45 -0.08
N ARG A 124 -12.78 11.52 0.86
CA ARG A 124 -12.10 11.52 2.16
C ARG A 124 -10.63 11.10 2.08
N HIS A 125 -10.27 10.18 1.18
CA HIS A 125 -8.87 9.82 0.90
C HIS A 125 -8.13 10.95 0.18
N LEU A 126 -8.80 11.62 -0.76
CA LEU A 126 -8.20 12.73 -1.52
C LEU A 126 -7.75 13.90 -0.64
N LEU A 127 -8.35 14.06 0.54
CA LEU A 127 -8.00 15.09 1.52
C LEU A 127 -6.84 14.70 2.44
N LEU A 128 -6.45 13.41 2.49
CA LEU A 128 -5.44 12.94 3.41
C LEU A 128 -4.01 13.23 2.89
N PRO A 129 -3.16 13.90 3.68
CA PRO A 129 -1.74 14.00 3.39
C PRO A 129 -1.11 12.61 3.25
N GLY A 130 -0.31 12.42 2.20
CA GLY A 130 0.31 11.12 1.87
C GLY A 130 -0.61 10.14 1.12
N VAL A 131 -1.88 10.48 0.92
CA VAL A 131 -2.79 9.72 0.04
C VAL A 131 -3.09 10.55 -1.21
N GLY A 132 -3.96 11.56 -1.12
CA GLY A 132 -4.29 12.41 -2.27
C GLY A 132 -4.82 11.63 -3.49
N ALA A 133 -4.82 12.27 -4.66
CA ALA A 133 -5.19 11.63 -5.92
C ALA A 133 -4.22 10.49 -6.27
N ASP A 134 -2.92 10.70 -6.12
CA ASP A 134 -1.89 9.73 -6.50
C ASP A 134 -1.97 8.43 -5.70
N GLY A 135 -2.13 8.56 -4.39
CA GLY A 135 -2.31 7.41 -3.50
C GLY A 135 -3.60 6.68 -3.81
N GLN A 136 -4.70 7.38 -4.11
CA GLN A 136 -5.94 6.73 -4.52
C GLN A 136 -5.80 6.00 -5.85
N THR A 137 -5.15 6.61 -6.85
CA THR A 137 -4.83 5.96 -8.13
C THR A 137 -3.94 4.74 -7.91
N LYS A 138 -2.99 4.82 -6.99
CA LYS A 138 -2.15 3.68 -6.61
C LYS A 138 -2.96 2.53 -6.02
N LEU A 139 -3.93 2.83 -5.13
CA LEU A 139 -4.84 1.82 -4.61
C LEU A 139 -5.68 1.19 -5.73
N LEU A 140 -6.25 1.99 -6.62
CA LEU A 140 -7.03 1.52 -7.78
C LEU A 140 -6.21 0.67 -8.76
N ASN A 141 -4.89 0.82 -8.78
CA ASN A 141 -3.99 -0.01 -9.59
C ASN A 141 -3.41 -1.20 -8.82
N SER A 142 -3.63 -1.27 -7.51
CA SER A 142 -3.07 -2.33 -6.65
C SER A 142 -3.88 -3.62 -6.73
N ARG A 143 -3.18 -4.74 -6.58
CA ARG A 143 -3.72 -6.10 -6.67
C ARG A 143 -3.39 -6.86 -5.38
N VAL A 144 -4.43 -7.26 -4.66
CA VAL A 144 -4.28 -7.98 -3.39
C VAL A 144 -4.83 -9.40 -3.51
N LEU A 145 -4.05 -10.37 -3.06
CA LEU A 145 -4.52 -11.74 -2.84
C LEU A 145 -5.08 -11.84 -1.41
N MET A 146 -6.34 -12.23 -1.30
CA MET A 146 -7.02 -12.57 -0.06
C MET A 146 -7.02 -14.09 0.08
N VAL A 147 -6.30 -14.62 1.07
CA VAL A 147 -6.33 -16.05 1.37
C VAL A 147 -7.35 -16.29 2.48
N GLY A 148 -8.53 -16.79 2.10
CA GLY A 148 -9.69 -16.95 2.97
C GLY A 148 -10.64 -15.74 2.93
N ALA A 149 -11.94 -16.03 2.84
CA ALA A 149 -13.05 -15.09 3.00
C ALA A 149 -13.76 -15.29 4.35
N GLY A 150 -13.09 -15.93 5.31
CA GLY A 150 -13.59 -16.23 6.66
C GLY A 150 -13.57 -15.04 7.62
N GLY A 151 -13.43 -15.28 8.92
CA GLY A 151 -13.60 -14.25 9.95
C GLY A 151 -12.60 -13.09 9.84
N LEU A 152 -11.35 -13.37 9.45
CA LEU A 152 -10.29 -12.38 9.23
C LEU A 152 -10.42 -11.72 7.84
N GLY A 153 -10.59 -12.55 6.81
CA GLY A 153 -10.64 -12.10 5.42
C GLY A 153 -11.88 -11.27 5.10
N ALA A 154 -13.03 -11.57 5.69
CA ALA A 154 -14.30 -10.86 5.46
C ALA A 154 -14.22 -9.34 5.77
N PRO A 155 -13.89 -8.90 6.99
CA PRO A 155 -13.72 -7.48 7.29
C PRO A 155 -12.58 -6.85 6.49
N ALA A 156 -11.46 -7.57 6.29
CA ALA A 156 -10.34 -7.05 5.52
C ALA A 156 -10.73 -6.75 4.07
N ALA A 157 -11.40 -7.70 3.41
CA ALA A 157 -11.88 -7.54 2.03
C ALA A 157 -12.88 -6.38 1.90
N LEU A 158 -13.81 -6.24 2.85
CA LEU A 158 -14.78 -5.13 2.85
C LEU A 158 -14.07 -3.76 2.90
N TYR A 159 -13.09 -3.60 3.78
CA TYR A 159 -12.38 -2.32 3.92
C TYR A 159 -11.39 -2.05 2.79
N LEU A 160 -10.70 -3.07 2.26
CA LEU A 160 -9.85 -2.91 1.08
C LEU A 160 -10.67 -2.56 -0.17
N ALA A 161 -11.84 -3.20 -0.34
CA ALA A 161 -12.77 -2.85 -1.40
C ALA A 161 -13.29 -1.43 -1.23
N ALA A 162 -13.74 -1.03 -0.03
CA ALA A 162 -14.20 0.32 0.25
C ALA A 162 -13.12 1.38 0.00
N ALA A 163 -11.86 1.06 0.30
CA ALA A 163 -10.70 1.92 0.06
C ALA A 163 -10.34 2.07 -1.43
N GLY A 164 -10.92 1.25 -2.31
CA GLY A 164 -10.65 1.26 -3.74
C GLY A 164 -9.38 0.53 -4.13
N VAL A 165 -9.02 -0.57 -3.44
CA VAL A 165 -8.01 -1.50 -3.95
C VAL A 165 -8.53 -2.13 -5.24
N GLY A 166 -7.85 -1.88 -6.35
CA GLY A 166 -8.38 -2.13 -7.70
C GLY A 166 -8.77 -3.56 -7.99
N LYS A 167 -7.96 -4.52 -7.52
CA LYS A 167 -8.23 -5.95 -7.73
C LYS A 167 -8.07 -6.75 -6.45
N LEU A 168 -9.12 -7.49 -6.11
CA LEU A 168 -9.12 -8.47 -5.02
C LEU A 168 -9.26 -9.88 -5.62
N ARG A 169 -8.16 -10.63 -5.61
CA ARG A 169 -8.17 -12.07 -5.90
C ARG A 169 -8.47 -12.79 -4.59
N ILE A 170 -9.54 -13.57 -4.53
CA ILE A 170 -10.00 -14.21 -3.29
C ILE A 170 -9.98 -15.71 -3.50
N ILE A 171 -9.18 -16.42 -2.69
CA ILE A 171 -9.16 -17.88 -2.67
C ILE A 171 -9.77 -18.40 -1.37
N ASP A 172 -10.79 -19.25 -1.49
CA ASP A 172 -11.44 -19.95 -0.39
C ASP A 172 -12.19 -21.16 -0.99
N PHE A 173 -12.15 -22.32 -0.34
CA PHE A 173 -12.76 -23.55 -0.84
C PHE A 173 -14.11 -23.86 -0.18
N ASP A 174 -14.47 -23.13 0.87
CA ASP A 174 -15.66 -23.41 1.66
C ASP A 174 -16.93 -22.77 1.07
N SER A 175 -18.08 -23.30 1.51
CA SER A 175 -19.37 -22.65 1.37
C SER A 175 -19.76 -21.86 2.63
N VAL A 176 -20.68 -20.92 2.47
CA VAL A 176 -21.25 -20.14 3.59
C VAL A 176 -22.11 -21.05 4.46
N GLU A 177 -21.84 -21.04 5.77
CA GLU A 177 -22.64 -21.74 6.77
C GLU A 177 -23.27 -20.77 7.78
N ALA A 178 -24.48 -21.07 8.27
CA ALA A 178 -25.14 -20.25 9.29
C ALA A 178 -24.30 -20.09 10.57
N SER A 179 -23.57 -21.14 10.96
CA SER A 179 -22.65 -21.17 12.12
C SER A 179 -21.50 -20.15 12.01
N ASN A 180 -21.18 -19.73 10.78
CA ASN A 180 -20.07 -18.84 10.46
C ASN A 180 -20.49 -17.36 10.48
N LEU A 181 -21.78 -17.06 10.34
CA LEU A 181 -22.32 -15.69 10.22
C LEU A 181 -22.11 -14.82 11.47
N GLN A 182 -21.84 -15.43 12.63
CA GLN A 182 -21.50 -14.68 13.86
C GLN A 182 -20.17 -13.91 13.77
N ARG A 183 -19.32 -14.22 12.77
CA ARG A 183 -18.01 -13.56 12.58
C ARG A 183 -17.63 -13.27 11.12
N GLN A 184 -18.29 -13.88 10.13
CA GLN A 184 -17.98 -13.70 8.70
C GLN A 184 -18.93 -12.69 8.06
N VAL A 185 -18.74 -11.41 8.42
CA VAL A 185 -19.70 -10.31 8.16
C VAL A 185 -19.86 -9.91 6.69
N ILE A 186 -19.07 -10.48 5.78
CA ILE A 186 -19.23 -10.31 4.33
C ILE A 186 -20.33 -11.20 3.74
N HIS A 187 -20.73 -12.24 4.48
CA HIS A 187 -21.78 -13.19 4.10
C HIS A 187 -23.10 -12.86 4.81
N THR A 188 -24.20 -13.38 4.28
CA THR A 188 -25.55 -13.14 4.81
C THR A 188 -26.35 -14.44 4.81
N THR A 189 -27.45 -14.46 5.58
CA THR A 189 -28.30 -15.65 5.76
C THR A 189 -28.91 -16.16 4.45
N ASP A 190 -29.28 -15.27 3.54
CA ASP A 190 -29.82 -15.62 2.21
C ASP A 190 -28.79 -16.27 1.28
N ARG A 191 -27.49 -16.21 1.63
CA ARG A 191 -26.39 -16.80 0.87
C ARG A 191 -25.81 -18.07 1.49
N VAL A 192 -26.45 -18.65 2.52
CA VAL A 192 -26.05 -19.95 3.08
C VAL A 192 -26.07 -21.03 1.99
N GLY A 193 -24.99 -21.81 1.89
CA GLY A 193 -24.77 -22.82 0.84
C GLY A 193 -24.05 -22.31 -0.41
N MET A 194 -23.98 -20.99 -0.63
CA MET A 194 -23.17 -20.40 -1.71
C MET A 194 -21.68 -20.52 -1.38
N LEU A 195 -20.82 -20.65 -2.40
CA LEU A 195 -19.37 -20.61 -2.21
C LEU A 195 -18.96 -19.28 -1.56
N LYS A 196 -18.06 -19.31 -0.57
CA LYS A 196 -17.63 -18.09 0.14
C LYS A 196 -17.05 -17.06 -0.81
N VAL A 197 -16.22 -17.48 -1.77
CA VAL A 197 -15.62 -16.59 -2.77
C VAL A 197 -16.67 -15.88 -3.64
N GLU A 198 -17.74 -16.58 -4.00
CA GLU A 198 -18.84 -15.99 -4.79
C GLU A 198 -19.68 -15.03 -3.93
N SER A 199 -20.03 -15.44 -2.71
CA SER A 199 -20.74 -14.57 -1.78
C SER A 199 -19.94 -13.30 -1.46
N ALA A 200 -18.62 -13.40 -1.30
CA ALA A 200 -17.75 -12.26 -1.08
C ALA A 200 -17.74 -11.34 -2.31
N ALA A 201 -17.65 -11.91 -3.51
CA ALA A 201 -17.67 -11.13 -4.75
C ALA A 201 -18.98 -10.37 -4.96
N VAL A 202 -20.13 -10.96 -4.62
CA VAL A 202 -21.43 -10.26 -4.63
C VAL A 202 -21.40 -9.05 -3.71
N GLN A 203 -20.94 -9.23 -2.47
CA GLN A 203 -20.90 -8.15 -1.47
C GLN A 203 -19.93 -7.02 -1.85
N ILE A 204 -18.74 -7.38 -2.37
CA ILE A 204 -17.72 -6.40 -2.77
C ILE A 204 -18.19 -5.58 -3.96
N ARG A 205 -18.76 -6.21 -5.00
CA ARG A 205 -19.28 -5.49 -6.17
C ARG A 205 -20.44 -4.57 -5.81
N ALA A 206 -21.29 -4.99 -4.86
CA ALA A 206 -22.37 -4.14 -4.33
C ALA A 206 -21.83 -2.94 -3.52
N LEU A 207 -20.73 -3.12 -2.78
CA LEU A 207 -20.09 -2.08 -2.00
C LEU A 207 -19.34 -1.06 -2.88
N ASN A 208 -18.54 -1.58 -3.82
CA ASN A 208 -17.69 -0.78 -4.67
C ASN A 208 -17.56 -1.38 -6.09
N PRO A 209 -18.24 -0.82 -7.10
CA PRO A 209 -18.17 -1.33 -8.47
C PRO A 209 -16.85 -1.03 -9.18
N ASP A 210 -15.98 -0.17 -8.61
CA ASP A 210 -14.65 0.10 -9.17
C ASP A 210 -13.66 -1.07 -8.95
N VAL A 211 -14.01 -2.01 -8.07
CA VAL A 211 -13.11 -3.11 -7.66
C VAL A 211 -13.38 -4.37 -8.49
N GLU A 212 -12.36 -4.84 -9.18
CA GLU A 212 -12.35 -6.15 -9.83
C GLU A 212 -12.22 -7.25 -8.77
N VAL A 213 -13.12 -8.23 -8.80
CA VAL A 213 -13.04 -9.41 -7.92
C VAL A 213 -12.83 -10.66 -8.74
N GLU A 214 -11.74 -11.38 -8.43
CA GLU A 214 -11.38 -12.67 -9.01
C GLU A 214 -11.60 -13.77 -7.95
N PRO A 215 -12.80 -14.41 -7.92
CA PRO A 215 -13.08 -15.51 -7.00
C PRO A 215 -12.43 -16.81 -7.47
N ILE A 216 -11.74 -17.51 -6.57
CA ILE A 216 -11.07 -18.78 -6.81
C ILE A 216 -11.55 -19.79 -5.78
N ASN A 217 -12.40 -20.71 -6.22
CA ASN A 217 -12.87 -21.81 -5.37
C ASN A 217 -11.85 -22.95 -5.36
N ASP A 218 -10.82 -22.83 -4.55
CA ASP A 218 -9.76 -23.83 -4.40
C ASP A 218 -9.09 -23.69 -3.02
N MET A 219 -8.41 -24.73 -2.57
CA MET A 219 -7.59 -24.69 -1.36
C MET A 219 -6.19 -24.16 -1.71
N LEU A 220 -5.61 -23.29 -0.89
CA LEU A 220 -4.22 -22.89 -1.10
C LEU A 220 -3.28 -24.05 -0.77
N THR A 221 -2.41 -24.41 -1.70
CA THR A 221 -1.44 -25.49 -1.56
C THR A 221 -0.06 -25.08 -2.06
N THR A 222 0.95 -25.92 -1.81
CA THR A 222 2.31 -25.74 -2.33
C THR A 222 2.38 -25.73 -3.86
N GLU A 223 1.43 -26.39 -4.53
CA GLU A 223 1.40 -26.53 -5.99
C GLU A 223 0.81 -25.30 -6.67
N ASN A 224 -0.19 -24.64 -6.08
CA ASN A 224 -0.89 -23.52 -6.70
C ASN A 224 -0.43 -22.13 -6.22
N VAL A 225 0.19 -22.02 -5.04
CA VAL A 225 0.52 -20.73 -4.40
C VAL A 225 1.39 -19.81 -5.27
N ALA A 226 2.37 -20.36 -6.00
CA ALA A 226 3.24 -19.56 -6.86
C ALA A 226 2.46 -18.91 -8.01
N SER A 227 1.48 -19.62 -8.58
CA SER A 227 0.59 -19.08 -9.62
C SER A 227 -0.34 -18.01 -9.06
N LEU A 228 -0.89 -18.25 -7.86
CA LEU A 228 -1.78 -17.30 -7.18
C LEU A 228 -1.10 -15.98 -6.84
N LEU A 229 0.21 -16.01 -6.59
CA LEU A 229 1.02 -14.84 -6.28
C LEU A 229 1.46 -14.05 -7.53
N ASN A 230 1.25 -14.57 -8.74
CA ASN A 230 1.64 -13.86 -9.96
C ASN A 230 0.84 -12.56 -10.14
N GLY A 231 1.58 -11.45 -10.30
CA GLY A 231 1.03 -10.12 -10.49
C GLY A 231 0.29 -9.56 -9.27
N VAL A 232 0.57 -10.08 -8.07
CA VAL A 232 0.02 -9.61 -6.79
C VAL A 232 1.03 -8.69 -6.11
N ASP A 233 0.56 -7.55 -5.61
CA ASP A 233 1.41 -6.58 -4.90
C ASP A 233 1.54 -6.90 -3.40
N LEU A 234 0.51 -7.50 -2.82
CA LEU A 234 0.42 -7.81 -1.39
C LEU A 234 -0.58 -8.94 -1.11
N VAL A 235 -0.34 -9.70 -0.05
CA VAL A 235 -1.25 -10.77 0.42
C VAL A 235 -1.85 -10.42 1.78
N ILE A 236 -3.15 -10.67 1.95
CA ILE A 236 -3.80 -10.80 3.26
C ILE A 236 -3.90 -12.29 3.59
N ASP A 237 -3.24 -12.69 4.67
CA ASP A 237 -3.31 -14.07 5.17
C ASP A 237 -4.43 -14.20 6.20
N GLY A 238 -5.55 -14.79 5.78
CA GLY A 238 -6.67 -15.19 6.63
C GLY A 238 -6.77 -16.71 6.80
N THR A 239 -5.67 -17.45 6.59
CA THR A 239 -5.63 -18.91 6.69
C THR A 239 -5.84 -19.42 8.11
N ASP A 240 -6.46 -20.59 8.22
CA ASP A 240 -6.71 -21.29 9.47
C ASP A 240 -5.95 -22.61 9.61
N THR A 241 -5.11 -22.98 8.63
CA THR A 241 -4.24 -24.16 8.68
C THR A 241 -2.77 -23.78 8.71
N PHE A 242 -1.93 -24.61 9.34
CA PHE A 242 -0.49 -24.38 9.36
C PHE A 242 0.12 -24.62 7.98
N GLU A 243 -0.31 -25.66 7.27
CA GLU A 243 0.15 -26.03 5.94
C GLU A 243 0.06 -24.85 4.97
N ALA A 244 -1.09 -24.17 4.94
CA ALA A 244 -1.29 -23.00 4.09
C ALA A 244 -0.37 -21.82 4.48
N ARG A 245 -0.16 -21.58 5.79
CA ARG A 245 0.74 -20.51 6.27
C ARG A 245 2.19 -20.73 5.84
N TYR A 246 2.70 -21.96 5.97
CA TYR A 246 4.06 -22.29 5.56
C TYR A 246 4.22 -22.26 4.04
N ALA A 247 3.25 -22.82 3.29
CA ALA A 247 3.25 -22.77 1.82
C ALA A 247 3.24 -21.32 1.31
N LEU A 248 2.37 -20.48 1.87
CA LEU A 248 2.29 -19.06 1.56
C LEU A 248 3.59 -18.33 1.88
N ASN A 249 4.13 -18.52 3.08
CA ASN A 249 5.38 -17.88 3.49
C ASN A 249 6.53 -18.20 2.54
N ASP A 250 6.74 -19.47 2.24
CA ASP A 250 7.91 -19.91 1.47
C ASP A 250 7.84 -19.39 0.04
N ALA A 251 6.65 -19.42 -0.57
CA ALA A 251 6.42 -18.85 -1.89
C ALA A 251 6.55 -17.31 -1.90
N ALA A 252 5.99 -16.63 -0.90
CA ALA A 252 6.05 -15.17 -0.79
C ALA A 252 7.50 -14.67 -0.58
N VAL A 253 8.29 -15.34 0.25
CA VAL A 253 9.72 -15.06 0.44
C VAL A 253 10.48 -15.22 -0.87
N LYS A 254 10.23 -16.30 -1.61
CA LYS A 254 10.88 -16.57 -2.90
C LYS A 254 10.54 -15.53 -3.96
N LEU A 255 9.30 -15.02 -3.96
CA LEU A 255 8.81 -14.05 -4.95
C LEU A 255 8.96 -12.59 -4.51
N GLY A 256 9.42 -12.33 -3.28
CA GLY A 256 9.57 -10.98 -2.75
C GLY A 256 8.25 -10.27 -2.43
N ILE A 257 7.16 -11.02 -2.24
CA ILE A 257 5.82 -10.46 -2.05
C ILE A 257 5.52 -10.30 -0.54
N PRO A 258 5.09 -9.12 -0.07
CA PRO A 258 4.73 -8.92 1.32
C PRO A 258 3.42 -9.62 1.69
N VAL A 259 3.38 -10.16 2.91
CA VAL A 259 2.20 -10.81 3.51
C VAL A 259 1.82 -10.10 4.80
N VAL A 260 0.57 -9.66 4.92
CA VAL A 260 0.01 -9.16 6.17
C VAL A 260 -0.61 -10.35 6.91
N HIS A 261 0.15 -10.89 7.86
CA HIS A 261 -0.19 -12.11 8.59
C HIS A 261 -0.95 -11.81 9.87
N ALA A 262 -2.01 -12.58 10.11
CA ALA A 262 -2.75 -12.55 11.35
C ALA A 262 -3.10 -13.95 11.86
N GLY A 263 -3.37 -14.02 13.16
CA GLY A 263 -3.90 -15.22 13.81
C GLY A 263 -4.86 -14.83 14.92
N VAL A 264 -5.81 -15.71 15.22
CA VAL A 264 -6.77 -15.53 16.31
C VAL A 264 -6.95 -16.84 17.05
N PHE A 265 -7.09 -16.76 18.37
CA PHE A 265 -7.34 -17.93 19.21
C PHE A 265 -8.14 -17.50 20.43
N ARG A 266 -9.35 -18.03 20.60
CA ARG A 266 -10.25 -17.70 21.72
C ARG A 266 -10.53 -16.19 21.83
N PHE A 267 -9.80 -15.50 22.73
CA PHE A 267 -9.91 -14.08 23.05
C PHE A 267 -8.66 -13.28 22.68
N GLU A 268 -7.67 -13.91 22.06
CA GLU A 268 -6.40 -13.30 21.67
C GLU A 268 -6.29 -13.20 20.13
N GLY A 269 -5.74 -12.09 19.68
CA GLY A 269 -5.41 -11.83 18.28
C GLY A 269 -3.96 -11.44 18.12
N GLN A 270 -3.38 -11.76 16.95
CA GLN A 270 -2.03 -11.37 16.60
C GLN A 270 -1.96 -10.84 15.16
N LEU A 271 -1.04 -9.91 14.91
CA LEU A 271 -0.82 -9.28 13.61
C LEU A 271 0.65 -8.91 13.40
N THR A 272 1.17 -9.16 12.21
CA THR A 272 2.51 -8.72 11.77
C THR A 272 2.54 -8.52 10.25
N VAL A 273 3.49 -7.75 9.75
CA VAL A 273 3.79 -7.68 8.30
C VAL A 273 5.08 -8.45 8.02
N LEU A 274 4.96 -9.49 7.20
CA LEU A 274 6.08 -10.27 6.69
C LEU A 274 6.50 -9.70 5.34
N ALA A 275 7.57 -8.90 5.34
CA ALA A 275 8.08 -8.23 4.14
C ALA A 275 9.46 -8.82 3.77
N PRO A 276 9.56 -9.70 2.75
CA PRO A 276 10.81 -10.30 2.33
C PRO A 276 11.92 -9.26 2.10
N GLY A 277 13.12 -9.53 2.63
CA GLY A 277 14.27 -8.62 2.53
C GLY A 277 14.26 -7.42 3.49
N ARG A 278 13.15 -7.14 4.17
CA ARG A 278 13.02 -5.99 5.10
C ARG A 278 12.83 -6.38 6.56
N GLY A 279 12.63 -7.66 6.85
CA GLY A 279 12.37 -8.16 8.21
C GLY A 279 12.35 -9.69 8.32
N PRO A 280 11.87 -10.23 9.45
CA PRO A 280 11.64 -11.66 9.61
C PRO A 280 10.54 -12.17 8.66
N CYS A 281 10.64 -13.45 8.30
CA CYS A 281 9.54 -14.19 7.65
C CYS A 281 8.77 -15.03 8.69
N TYR A 282 7.67 -15.69 8.29
CA TYR A 282 6.87 -16.53 9.19
C TYR A 282 7.73 -17.59 9.89
N ARG A 283 8.68 -18.21 9.17
CA ARG A 283 9.59 -19.20 9.74
C ARG A 283 10.59 -18.64 10.76
N CYS A 284 10.85 -17.34 10.76
CA CYS A 284 11.63 -16.73 11.85
C CYS A 284 10.82 -16.67 13.16
N LEU A 285 9.48 -16.54 13.06
CA LEU A 285 8.58 -16.55 14.22
C LEU A 285 8.29 -17.98 14.67
N HIS A 286 8.06 -18.87 13.69
CA HIS A 286 7.70 -20.27 13.90
C HIS A 286 8.59 -21.16 13.01
N PRO A 287 9.76 -21.61 13.52
CA PRO A 287 10.74 -22.34 12.71
C PRO A 287 10.21 -23.61 12.05
N THR A 288 9.42 -24.38 12.79
CA THR A 288 8.88 -25.67 12.37
C THR A 288 7.37 -25.72 12.58
N PRO A 289 6.62 -26.33 11.65
CA PRO A 289 5.19 -26.58 11.84
C PRO A 289 4.94 -27.34 13.14
N PRO A 290 3.92 -26.95 13.93
CA PRO A 290 3.55 -27.74 15.09
C PRO A 290 2.99 -29.10 14.64
N PRO A 291 3.16 -30.16 15.45
CA PRO A 291 2.45 -31.42 15.25
C PRO A 291 0.95 -31.23 15.06
N ALA A 292 0.36 -31.94 14.10
CA ALA A 292 -1.06 -31.80 13.73
C ALA A 292 -2.03 -31.99 14.92
N GLU A 293 -1.64 -32.79 15.91
CA GLU A 293 -2.40 -33.09 17.13
C GLU A 293 -2.53 -31.88 18.08
N MET A 294 -1.64 -30.88 17.97
CA MET A 294 -1.63 -29.67 18.83
C MET A 294 -2.32 -28.47 18.18
N ALA A 295 -3.01 -28.68 17.05
CA ALA A 295 -3.58 -27.63 16.21
C ALA A 295 -5.11 -27.71 16.11
N PRO A 296 -5.89 -27.53 17.21
CA PRO A 296 -7.34 -27.46 17.07
C PRO A 296 -7.72 -26.24 16.22
N SER A 297 -8.58 -26.45 15.23
CA SER A 297 -9.08 -25.35 14.40
C SER A 297 -9.90 -24.36 15.22
N CYS A 298 -10.08 -23.14 14.70
CA CYS A 298 -10.94 -22.12 15.32
C CYS A 298 -12.37 -22.63 15.59
N GLY A 299 -12.87 -23.57 14.78
CA GLY A 299 -14.18 -24.21 14.97
C GLY A 299 -14.23 -25.13 16.20
N VAL A 300 -13.10 -25.71 16.60
CA VAL A 300 -12.98 -26.61 17.76
C VAL A 300 -12.66 -25.84 19.04
N ALA A 301 -11.76 -24.86 18.97
CA ALA A 301 -11.35 -24.08 20.14
C ALA A 301 -12.35 -22.99 20.55
N GLY A 302 -13.19 -22.53 19.61
CA GLY A 302 -14.05 -21.36 19.76
C GLY A 302 -13.28 -20.05 19.60
N VAL A 303 -13.98 -19.01 19.13
CA VAL A 303 -13.43 -17.65 18.97
C VAL A 303 -14.53 -16.62 19.22
N LEU A 304 -14.20 -15.56 19.96
CA LEU A 304 -15.11 -14.42 20.13
C LEU A 304 -15.31 -13.73 18.78
N GLY A 305 -16.54 -13.68 18.27
CA GLY A 305 -16.83 -13.31 16.87
C GLY A 305 -16.29 -11.96 16.40
N VAL A 306 -16.27 -10.97 17.29
CA VAL A 306 -15.75 -9.62 16.99
C VAL A 306 -14.24 -9.60 16.80
N LEU A 307 -13.53 -10.56 17.39
CA LEU A 307 -12.07 -10.57 17.45
C LEU A 307 -11.42 -10.64 16.06
N PRO A 308 -11.73 -11.64 15.21
CA PRO A 308 -11.22 -11.65 13.85
C PRO A 308 -11.72 -10.45 13.02
N GLY A 309 -12.87 -9.88 13.39
CA GLY A 309 -13.35 -8.58 12.91
C GLY A 309 -12.30 -7.47 13.07
N VAL A 310 -11.88 -7.22 14.30
CA VAL A 310 -10.90 -6.19 14.65
C VAL A 310 -9.54 -6.47 14.00
N ILE A 311 -9.04 -7.70 14.13
CA ILE A 311 -7.73 -8.06 13.56
C ILE A 311 -7.73 -7.96 12.02
N GLY A 312 -8.82 -8.35 11.34
CA GLY A 312 -8.93 -8.20 9.90
C GLY A 312 -8.98 -6.73 9.43
N VAL A 313 -9.59 -5.82 10.20
CA VAL A 313 -9.50 -4.37 9.92
C VAL A 313 -8.08 -3.85 10.11
N LEU A 314 -7.36 -4.35 11.12
CA LEU A 314 -5.94 -4.02 11.29
C LEU A 314 -5.08 -4.60 10.15
N GLN A 315 -5.41 -5.79 9.63
CA GLN A 315 -4.77 -6.32 8.41
C GLN A 315 -4.97 -5.39 7.22
N ALA A 316 -6.21 -4.93 6.99
CA ALA A 316 -6.50 -3.96 5.93
C ALA A 316 -5.72 -2.64 6.13
N THR A 317 -5.57 -2.19 7.37
CA THR A 317 -4.79 -0.99 7.72
C THR A 317 -3.31 -1.15 7.34
N GLU A 318 -2.69 -2.27 7.69
CA GLU A 318 -1.31 -2.57 7.31
C GLU A 318 -1.15 -2.71 5.79
N ALA A 319 -2.10 -3.34 5.12
CA ALA A 319 -2.10 -3.45 3.66
C ALA A 319 -2.17 -2.07 2.97
N LEU A 320 -3.06 -1.18 3.41
CA LEU A 320 -3.14 0.18 2.87
C LEU A 320 -1.84 0.96 3.10
N LYS A 321 -1.23 0.87 4.30
CA LYS A 321 0.09 1.47 4.56
C LYS A 321 1.16 0.95 3.61
N MET A 322 1.20 -0.36 3.39
CA MET A 322 2.17 -1.01 2.50
C MET A 322 1.97 -0.60 1.03
N LEU A 323 0.73 -0.63 0.55
CA LEU A 323 0.39 -0.23 -0.82
C LEU A 323 0.67 1.25 -1.06
N LEU A 324 0.28 2.13 -0.13
CA LEU A 324 0.50 3.58 -0.22
C LEU A 324 1.97 3.96 0.01
N ARG A 325 2.73 3.12 0.73
CA ARG A 325 4.09 3.40 1.24
C ARG A 325 4.10 4.58 2.22
N ILE A 326 3.18 4.55 3.18
CA ILE A 326 3.03 5.57 4.23
C ILE A 326 3.10 4.95 5.62
N GLY A 327 3.46 5.77 6.61
CA GLY A 327 3.57 5.37 8.01
C GLY A 327 4.61 4.27 8.24
N GLU A 328 4.47 3.57 9.36
CA GLU A 328 5.38 2.51 9.77
C GLU A 328 4.63 1.18 9.86
N PRO A 329 4.79 0.27 8.88
CA PRO A 329 4.19 -1.05 8.92
C PRO A 329 4.73 -1.91 10.08
N LEU A 330 3.99 -2.95 10.48
CA LEU A 330 4.40 -3.92 11.51
C LEU A 330 5.47 -4.92 11.02
N ILE A 331 6.48 -4.42 10.31
CA ILE A 331 7.62 -5.24 9.87
C ILE A 331 8.59 -5.41 11.04
N GLY A 332 8.89 -6.66 11.41
CA GLY A 332 9.73 -6.96 12.58
C GLY A 332 9.06 -6.69 13.93
N ARG A 333 7.72 -6.53 13.93
CA ARG A 333 6.93 -6.22 15.12
C ARG A 333 5.68 -7.09 15.12
N LEU A 334 5.45 -7.82 16.20
CA LEU A 334 4.27 -8.63 16.43
C LEU A 334 3.34 -7.88 17.38
N LEU A 335 2.19 -7.45 16.86
CA LEU A 335 1.12 -6.89 17.67
C LEU A 335 0.28 -8.03 18.23
N LEU A 336 0.10 -8.04 19.55
CA LEU A 336 -0.80 -8.93 20.29
C LEU A 336 -1.96 -8.10 20.85
N TRP A 337 -3.16 -8.64 20.79
CA TRP A 337 -4.35 -8.03 21.36
C TRP A 337 -5.08 -9.04 22.24
N ASP A 338 -5.26 -8.70 23.51
CA ASP A 338 -6.13 -9.42 24.44
C ASP A 338 -7.49 -8.70 24.50
N ALA A 339 -8.55 -9.36 24.06
CA ALA A 339 -9.89 -8.78 24.00
C ALA A 339 -10.58 -8.68 25.37
N LEU A 340 -10.17 -9.48 26.36
CA LEU A 340 -10.74 -9.44 27.71
C LEU A 340 -10.13 -8.31 28.53
N GLU A 341 -8.82 -8.10 28.40
CA GLU A 341 -8.12 -7.00 29.07
C GLU A 341 -8.21 -5.68 28.29
N GLY A 342 -8.45 -5.75 26.98
CA GLY A 342 -8.46 -4.57 26.11
C GLY A 342 -7.07 -4.01 25.84
N THR A 343 -6.03 -4.84 25.96
CA THR A 343 -4.63 -4.43 25.90
C THR A 343 -3.99 -4.77 24.56
N PHE A 344 -3.19 -3.86 24.03
CA PHE A 344 -2.31 -4.10 22.89
C PHE A 344 -0.87 -4.16 23.36
N THR A 345 -0.19 -5.26 23.03
CA THR A 345 1.23 -5.47 23.35
C THR A 345 2.00 -5.63 22.05
N GLU A 346 3.11 -4.90 21.91
CA GLU A 346 4.00 -5.05 20.75
C GLU A 346 5.29 -5.76 21.16
N LEU A 347 5.66 -6.80 20.41
CA LEU A 347 6.90 -7.55 20.59
C LEU A 347 7.81 -7.34 19.38
N THR A 348 9.10 -7.09 19.61
CA THR A 348 10.09 -7.04 18.53
C THR A 348 10.45 -8.46 18.08
N VAL A 349 10.40 -8.69 16.76
CA VAL A 349 10.79 -9.96 16.13
C VAL A 349 11.99 -9.72 15.24
N LYS A 350 13.04 -10.52 15.43
CA LYS A 350 14.28 -10.44 14.64
C LYS A 350 14.29 -11.48 13.53
N ARG A 351 14.85 -11.12 12.38
CA ARG A 351 15.20 -12.08 11.33
C ARG A 351 16.28 -13.02 11.86
N ASP A 352 16.09 -14.32 11.66
CA ASP A 352 17.11 -15.32 11.94
C ASP A 352 18.05 -15.47 10.71
N PRO A 353 19.36 -15.20 10.84
CA PRO A 353 20.33 -15.39 9.77
C PRO A 353 20.39 -16.84 9.24
N HIS A 354 19.99 -17.82 10.05
CA HIS A 354 19.99 -19.25 9.71
C HIS A 354 18.61 -19.77 9.31
N CYS A 355 17.62 -18.89 9.13
CA CYS A 355 16.28 -19.28 8.72
C CYS A 355 16.30 -20.07 7.41
N VAL A 356 15.63 -21.22 7.38
CA VAL A 356 15.58 -22.11 6.20
C VAL A 356 14.89 -21.48 4.98
N ALA A 357 14.08 -20.43 5.17
CA ALA A 357 13.41 -19.74 4.07
C ALA A 357 14.06 -18.41 3.68
N CYS A 358 14.55 -17.61 4.64
CA CYS A 358 15.06 -16.27 4.36
C CYS A 358 16.45 -15.98 4.92
N GLY A 359 17.18 -16.99 5.40
CA GLY A 359 18.54 -16.87 5.93
C GLY A 359 19.58 -16.52 4.85
N ASP A 360 20.77 -16.11 5.26
CA ASP A 360 21.78 -15.55 4.34
C ASP A 360 22.33 -16.58 3.33
N GLY A 361 22.22 -17.87 3.64
CA GLY A 361 22.58 -18.98 2.75
C GLY A 361 21.47 -19.42 1.79
N THR A 362 20.26 -18.86 1.90
CA THR A 362 19.19 -19.11 0.93
C THR A 362 19.43 -18.24 -0.30
N ALA A 363 19.59 -18.86 -1.47
CA ALA A 363 19.87 -18.14 -2.70
C ALA A 363 18.79 -17.06 -2.91
N LYS A 364 19.19 -15.79 -2.89
CA LYS A 364 18.32 -14.67 -3.23
C LYS A 364 17.83 -14.91 -4.65
N GLY A 365 16.56 -15.28 -4.82
CA GLY A 365 15.91 -15.26 -6.12
C GLY A 365 16.06 -13.86 -6.68
N GLY A 366 16.89 -13.72 -7.71
CA GLY A 366 17.30 -12.43 -8.25
C GLY A 366 16.11 -11.65 -8.79
N ALA A 367 16.00 -10.39 -8.39
CA ALA A 367 15.46 -9.35 -9.24
C ALA A 367 16.68 -8.66 -9.88
N ALA A 368 16.91 -8.98 -11.14
CA ALA A 368 17.71 -8.18 -12.07
C ALA A 368 16.75 -7.36 -12.92
#